data_AF-A0A1B8V0V9-F1
#
_entry.id   AF-A0A1B8V0V9-F1
#
_cell.length_a   1.000
_cell.length_b   1.000
_cell.length_c   1.000
_cell.angle_alpha   90.00
_cell.angle_beta   90.00
_cell.angle_gamma   90.00
#
_symmetry.space_group_name_H-M   'P 1'
#
loop_
_entity.id
_entity.type
_entity.pdbx_description
1 polymer ?
#
loop_
_entity_poly.entity_id
_entity_poly.type
_entity_poly.pdbx_seq_one_letter_code
_entity_poly.pdbx_strand_id
1 'polypeptide(L)'
;MQINDQQAHTQSYDAALRDNLQVADVEGGKKTNPMWTSQIDGADFRAALEQSLGKAGLLGQGDKAAYSLRTKLVSLDQPVFGFNFTVTSTVEYSLVENAGGRVVWQETVKEPFTAGVGDAFYGVTRLRLANEGSARANINTLLQRLGGLKLGAGQVSLQN
;
A
#
# COMPACT_ATOMS: atom_id res chain seq x y z
N MET A 1 -16.26 -8.99 35.76
CA MET A 1 -16.99 -8.31 34.67
C MET A 1 -16.04 -7.29 34.08
N GLN A 2 -15.26 -7.68 33.07
CA GLN A 2 -14.34 -6.78 32.36
C GLN A 2 -14.82 -6.72 30.92
N ILE A 3 -15.30 -5.54 30.58
CA ILE A 3 -15.79 -5.15 29.27
C ILE A 3 -14.61 -4.69 28.43
N ASN A 4 -14.54 -5.25 27.21
CA ASN A 4 -14.02 -4.68 25.98
C ASN A 4 -12.67 -3.95 25.98
N ASP A 5 -11.65 -4.62 25.42
CA ASP A 5 -10.52 -3.95 24.74
C ASP A 5 -10.05 -4.70 23.46
N GLN A 6 -10.86 -5.60 22.89
CA GLN A 6 -10.54 -6.29 21.62
C GLN A 6 -11.48 -5.94 20.46
N GLN A 7 -12.24 -4.84 20.56
CA GLN A 7 -13.05 -4.33 19.46
C GLN A 7 -12.33 -3.20 18.72
N ALA A 8 -11.25 -3.53 17.99
CA ALA A 8 -10.67 -2.62 17.02
C ALA A 8 -10.02 -3.42 15.88
N HIS A 9 -10.59 -3.26 14.67
CA HIS A 9 -10.18 -3.83 13.38
C HIS A 9 -10.63 -5.26 13.02
N THR A 10 -11.92 -5.55 13.20
CA THR A 10 -12.61 -6.25 12.09
C THR A 10 -13.07 -5.18 11.11
N GLN A 11 -12.12 -4.62 10.34
CA GLN A 11 -12.48 -3.69 9.28
C GLN A 11 -13.16 -4.53 8.19
N SER A 12 -14.49 -4.62 8.30
CA SER A 12 -15.31 -5.35 7.35
C SER A 12 -15.22 -4.61 6.02
N TYR A 13 -14.32 -5.08 5.15
CA TYR A 13 -14.16 -4.57 3.79
C TYR A 13 -15.50 -4.63 3.07
N ASP A 14 -15.72 -3.73 2.11
CA ASP A 14 -16.88 -3.81 1.24
C ASP A 14 -16.98 -5.20 0.61
N ALA A 15 -18.19 -5.78 0.55
CA ALA A 15 -18.40 -7.11 -0.02
C ALA A 15 -17.93 -7.18 -1.48
N ALA A 16 -17.99 -6.08 -2.21
CA ALA A 16 -17.50 -5.99 -3.58
C ALA A 16 -15.98 -6.20 -3.70
N LEU A 17 -15.20 -5.91 -2.64
CA LEU A 17 -13.74 -6.01 -2.64
C LEU A 17 -13.21 -7.36 -2.15
N ARG A 18 -14.00 -8.10 -1.37
CA ARG A 18 -13.55 -9.35 -0.75
C ARG A 18 -13.27 -10.40 -1.82
N ASP A 19 -12.07 -10.98 -1.77
CA ASP A 19 -11.58 -11.98 -2.75
C ASP A 19 -11.77 -11.55 -4.22
N ASN A 20 -11.76 -10.24 -4.50
CA ASN A 20 -12.18 -9.70 -5.78
C ASN A 20 -11.25 -8.60 -6.32
N LEU A 21 -10.05 -8.55 -5.74
CA LEU A 21 -9.03 -7.56 -6.05
C LEU A 21 -7.79 -8.27 -6.61
N GLN A 22 -7.24 -7.78 -7.71
CA GLN A 22 -5.93 -8.20 -8.21
C GLN A 22 -4.94 -7.04 -8.18
N VAL A 23 -3.65 -7.35 -8.00
CA VAL A 23 -2.59 -6.35 -8.16
C VAL A 23 -2.20 -6.30 -9.63
N ALA A 24 -2.42 -5.14 -10.25
CA ALA A 24 -1.98 -4.87 -11.61
C ALA A 24 -0.48 -4.49 -11.61
N ASP A 25 -0.04 -3.65 -12.54
CA ASP A 25 1.34 -3.20 -12.58
C ASP A 25 1.70 -2.30 -11.39
N VAL A 26 2.93 -2.50 -10.90
CA VAL A 26 3.60 -1.64 -9.92
C VAL A 26 4.67 -0.84 -10.67
N GLU A 27 4.36 0.40 -10.99
CA GLU A 27 5.24 1.31 -11.71
C GLU A 27 6.14 2.09 -10.74
N GLY A 28 7.27 2.62 -11.23
CA GLY A 28 8.11 3.56 -10.49
C GLY A 28 9.17 2.94 -9.56
N GLY A 29 9.29 1.60 -9.50
CA GLY A 29 10.36 0.94 -8.74
C GLY A 29 11.74 1.08 -9.38
N LYS A 30 12.76 0.44 -8.77
CA LYS A 30 14.18 0.46 -9.22
C LYS A 30 14.39 0.32 -10.73
N LYS A 31 13.57 -0.51 -11.40
CA LYS A 31 13.69 -0.78 -12.85
C LYS A 31 13.13 0.34 -13.74
N THR A 32 12.20 1.15 -13.23
CA THR A 32 11.36 2.05 -14.03
C THR A 32 11.52 3.54 -13.68
N ASN A 33 12.05 3.89 -12.50
CA ASN A 33 12.31 5.28 -12.12
C ASN A 33 13.60 5.44 -11.30
N PRO A 34 14.63 6.14 -11.81
CA PRO A 34 15.90 6.37 -11.10
C PRO A 34 15.77 7.14 -9.78
N MET A 35 14.69 7.90 -9.60
CA MET A 35 14.41 8.65 -8.36
C MET A 35 14.24 7.74 -7.15
N TRP A 36 13.83 6.49 -7.39
CA TRP A 36 13.87 5.41 -6.41
C TRP A 36 15.26 4.80 -6.49
N THR A 37 16.18 5.34 -5.68
CA THR A 37 17.63 5.06 -5.71
C THR A 37 17.95 3.61 -5.34
N SER A 38 17.53 2.63 -6.13
CA SER A 38 17.82 1.20 -5.95
C SER A 38 17.43 0.56 -4.62
N GLN A 39 16.57 1.19 -3.81
CA GLN A 39 16.33 0.75 -2.43
C GLN A 39 15.09 -0.12 -2.25
N ILE A 40 14.14 -0.07 -3.20
CA ILE A 40 12.96 -0.94 -3.23
C ILE A 40 12.78 -1.42 -4.67
N ASP A 41 12.78 -2.75 -4.86
CA ASP A 41 12.40 -3.35 -6.15
C ASP A 41 10.87 -3.34 -6.29
N GLY A 42 10.37 -3.02 -7.49
CA GLY A 42 8.93 -3.01 -7.75
C GLY A 42 8.30 -4.39 -7.56
N ALA A 43 9.04 -5.47 -7.83
CA ALA A 43 8.58 -6.84 -7.61
C ALA A 43 8.49 -7.18 -6.11
N ASP A 44 9.44 -6.71 -5.30
CA ASP A 44 9.41 -6.92 -3.85
C ASP A 44 8.22 -6.18 -3.22
N PHE A 45 7.98 -4.93 -3.65
CA PHE A 45 6.81 -4.17 -3.22
C PHE A 45 5.50 -4.86 -3.63
N ARG A 46 5.43 -5.33 -4.89
CA ARG A 46 4.30 -6.10 -5.39
C ARG A 46 4.03 -7.34 -4.55
N ALA A 47 5.05 -8.13 -4.26
CA ALA A 47 4.91 -9.35 -3.46
C ALA A 47 4.41 -9.05 -2.04
N ALA A 48 4.94 -7.99 -1.40
CA ALA A 48 4.47 -7.54 -0.09
C ALA A 48 3.01 -7.08 -0.13
N LEU A 49 2.62 -6.37 -1.19
CA LEU A 49 1.25 -5.89 -1.40
C LEU A 49 0.28 -7.06 -1.61
N GLU A 50 0.59 -8.00 -2.51
CA GLU A 50 -0.21 -9.20 -2.76
C GLU A 50 -0.36 -10.04 -1.49
N GLN A 51 0.72 -10.26 -0.74
CA GLN A 51 0.67 -10.99 0.52
C GLN A 51 -0.23 -10.29 1.55
N SER A 52 -0.18 -8.97 1.62
CA SER A 52 -0.97 -8.18 2.57
C SER A 52 -2.46 -8.18 2.21
N LEU A 53 -2.79 -8.02 0.92
CA LEU A 53 -4.16 -8.15 0.41
C LEU A 53 -4.71 -9.57 0.60
N GLY A 54 -3.90 -10.60 0.40
CA GLY A 54 -4.28 -11.99 0.65
C GLY A 54 -4.60 -12.25 2.12
N LYS A 55 -3.75 -11.77 3.04
CA LYS A 55 -4.02 -11.84 4.49
C LYS A 55 -5.28 -11.07 4.90
N ALA A 56 -5.63 -10.02 4.17
CA ALA A 56 -6.83 -9.22 4.38
C ALA A 56 -8.11 -9.84 3.77
N GLY A 57 -8.01 -10.95 3.03
CA GLY A 57 -9.16 -11.55 2.32
C GLY A 57 -9.68 -10.68 1.17
N LEU A 58 -8.78 -9.91 0.54
CA LEU A 58 -9.10 -9.03 -0.59
C LEU A 58 -8.60 -9.59 -1.92
N LEU A 59 -7.48 -10.33 -1.89
CA LEU A 59 -6.86 -10.82 -3.12
C LEU A 59 -7.70 -11.93 -3.73
N GLY A 60 -8.20 -11.70 -4.95
CA GLY A 60 -8.98 -12.67 -5.70
C GLY A 60 -8.13 -13.75 -6.37
N GLN A 61 -8.79 -14.82 -6.81
CA GLN A 61 -8.14 -15.94 -7.50
C GLN A 61 -8.24 -15.79 -9.03
N GLY A 62 -7.10 -15.55 -9.68
CA GLY A 62 -6.97 -15.51 -11.15
C GLY A 62 -7.57 -14.27 -11.82
N ASP A 63 -7.67 -14.30 -13.15
CA ASP A 63 -8.05 -13.16 -14.01
C ASP A 63 -9.51 -12.69 -13.89
N LYS A 64 -10.26 -13.22 -12.90
CA LYS A 64 -11.69 -12.95 -12.71
C LYS A 64 -11.99 -11.86 -11.68
N ALA A 65 -10.96 -11.27 -11.06
CA ALA A 65 -11.15 -10.16 -10.13
C ALA A 65 -11.89 -9.01 -10.83
N ALA A 66 -12.93 -8.47 -10.20
CA ALA A 66 -13.67 -7.33 -10.75
C ALA A 66 -12.88 -6.02 -10.62
N TYR A 67 -11.89 -5.97 -9.71
CA TYR A 67 -11.09 -4.79 -9.47
C TYR A 67 -9.59 -5.05 -9.64
N SER A 68 -8.91 -4.11 -10.29
CA SER A 68 -7.46 -4.04 -10.39
C SER A 68 -6.93 -2.90 -9.54
N LEU A 69 -6.01 -3.18 -8.63
CA LEU A 69 -5.23 -2.16 -7.93
C LEU A 69 -3.96 -1.87 -8.72
N ARG A 70 -3.91 -0.67 -9.31
CA ARG A 70 -2.71 -0.12 -9.93
C ARG A 70 -1.92 0.62 -8.87
N THR A 71 -0.59 0.48 -8.93
CA THR A 71 0.31 1.09 -7.95
C THR A 71 1.40 1.85 -8.67
N LYS A 72 1.66 3.08 -8.24
CA LYS A 72 2.78 3.89 -8.71
C LYS A 72 3.62 4.34 -7.54
N LEU A 73 4.85 3.85 -7.52
CA LEU A 73 5.89 4.25 -6.59
C LEU A 73 6.38 5.66 -6.98
N VAL A 74 5.86 6.69 -6.31
CA VAL A 74 6.07 8.10 -6.67
C VAL A 74 7.43 8.60 -6.20
N SER A 75 7.70 8.55 -4.89
CA SER A 75 8.99 8.97 -4.32
C SER A 75 9.39 8.16 -3.09
N LEU A 76 10.69 8.17 -2.80
CA LEU A 76 11.26 7.60 -1.60
C LEU A 76 12.26 8.60 -1.02
N ASP A 77 11.82 9.39 -0.05
CA ASP A 77 12.60 10.44 0.58
C ASP A 77 13.44 9.82 1.71
N GLN A 78 14.75 10.04 1.71
CA GLN A 78 15.67 9.41 2.66
C GLN A 78 16.72 10.38 3.19
N PRO A 79 17.19 10.21 4.44
CA PRO A 79 18.27 11.01 4.97
C PRO A 79 19.60 10.53 4.40
N VAL A 80 20.51 11.48 4.17
CA VAL A 80 21.87 11.20 3.69
C VAL A 80 22.86 10.88 4.83
N PHE A 81 22.56 11.26 6.07
CA PHE A 81 23.35 10.96 7.27
C PHE A 81 22.51 11.10 8.55
N GLY A 82 22.96 10.52 9.67
CA GLY A 82 22.29 10.61 10.97
C GLY A 82 22.39 9.34 11.84
N PHE A 83 22.00 9.47 13.11
CA PHE A 83 21.89 8.31 14.01
C PHE A 83 20.60 7.51 13.75
N ASN A 84 19.50 8.22 13.50
CA ASN A 84 18.22 7.65 13.12
C ASN A 84 17.96 7.93 11.64
N PHE A 85 17.48 6.95 10.90
CA PHE A 85 17.14 7.08 9.50
C PHE A 85 15.63 7.04 9.32
N THR A 86 15.05 8.16 8.91
CA THR A 86 13.61 8.29 8.59
C THR A 86 13.40 8.27 7.09
N VAL A 87 12.89 7.16 6.56
CA VAL A 87 12.52 7.07 5.15
C VAL A 87 11.04 7.39 5.02
N THR A 88 10.66 8.12 3.98
CA THR A 88 9.26 8.40 3.65
C THR A 88 8.94 7.94 2.24
N SER A 89 8.02 6.98 2.12
CA SER A 89 7.52 6.47 0.85
C SER A 89 6.23 7.18 0.46
N THR A 90 6.20 7.71 -0.76
CA THR A 90 4.99 8.24 -1.40
C THR A 90 4.57 7.28 -2.52
N VAL A 91 3.36 6.75 -2.42
CA VAL A 91 2.81 5.77 -3.36
C VAL A 91 1.41 6.21 -3.76
N GLU A 92 1.13 6.23 -5.05
CA GLU A 92 -0.19 6.46 -5.59
C GLU A 92 -0.85 5.13 -5.90
N TYR A 93 -2.10 4.99 -5.45
CA TYR A 93 -2.91 3.80 -5.69
C TYR A 93 -4.17 4.18 -6.44
N SER A 94 -4.54 3.36 -7.43
CA SER A 94 -5.81 3.49 -8.13
C SER A 94 -6.52 2.14 -8.16
N LEU A 95 -7.74 2.10 -7.65
CA LEU A 95 -8.63 0.96 -7.79
C LEU A 95 -9.47 1.13 -9.05
N VAL A 96 -9.38 0.17 -9.96
CA VAL A 96 -10.01 0.21 -11.29
C VAL A 96 -10.99 -0.94 -11.43
N GLU A 97 -12.23 -0.64 -11.81
CA GLU A 97 -13.25 -1.63 -12.16
C GLU A 97 -12.96 -2.22 -13.55
N ASN A 98 -12.69 -3.52 -13.63
CA ASN A 98 -12.22 -4.20 -14.84
C ASN A 98 -13.27 -4.25 -15.96
N ALA A 99 -14.56 -4.34 -15.63
CA ALA A 99 -15.63 -4.43 -16.61
C ALA A 99 -15.71 -3.19 -17.55
N GLY A 100 -15.29 -2.01 -17.05
CA GLY A 100 -15.37 -0.75 -17.80
C GLY A 100 -14.08 0.09 -17.79
N GLY A 101 -13.04 -0.34 -17.09
CA GLY A 101 -11.79 0.41 -16.93
C GLY A 101 -11.91 1.68 -16.08
N ARG A 102 -13.02 1.85 -15.35
CA ARG A 102 -13.31 3.05 -14.56
C ARG A 102 -12.51 3.05 -13.27
N VAL A 103 -11.83 4.16 -12.97
CA VAL A 103 -11.22 4.39 -11.66
C VAL A 103 -12.33 4.65 -10.64
N VAL A 104 -12.46 3.76 -9.65
CA VAL A 104 -13.49 3.86 -8.60
C VAL A 104 -12.96 4.47 -7.32
N TRP A 105 -11.64 4.48 -7.14
CA TRP A 105 -10.94 5.13 -6.05
C TRP A 105 -9.50 5.40 -6.44
N GLN A 106 -8.95 6.53 -5.99
CA GLN A 106 -7.54 6.87 -6.18
C GLN A 106 -7.07 7.75 -5.02
N GLU A 107 -5.90 7.43 -4.47
CA GLU A 107 -5.29 8.19 -3.37
C GLU A 107 -3.77 8.09 -3.43
N THR A 108 -3.10 9.16 -3.03
CA THR A 108 -1.66 9.17 -2.78
C THR A 108 -1.40 9.03 -1.29
N VAL A 109 -0.76 7.93 -0.91
CA VAL A 109 -0.39 7.60 0.46
C VAL A 109 1.07 7.96 0.68
N LYS A 110 1.34 8.78 1.71
CA LYS A 110 2.69 9.17 2.12
C LYS A 110 2.90 8.76 3.57
N GLU A 111 3.81 7.83 3.79
CA GLU A 111 4.07 7.25 5.12
C GLU A 111 5.56 7.25 5.45
N PRO A 112 5.95 7.76 6.63
CA PRO A 112 7.31 7.68 7.13
C PRO A 112 7.55 6.43 8.00
N PHE A 113 8.81 5.99 8.07
CA PHE A 113 9.28 5.06 9.09
C PHE A 113 10.72 5.39 9.50
N THR A 114 11.00 5.28 10.79
CA THR A 114 12.31 5.57 11.37
C THR A 114 12.96 4.30 11.93
N ALA A 115 14.17 4.00 11.49
CA ALA A 115 15.04 2.99 12.11
C ALA A 115 16.20 3.69 12.85
N GLY A 116 16.36 3.36 14.13
CA GLY A 116 17.38 3.94 15.01
C GLY A 116 18.52 2.98 15.32
N VAL A 117 19.47 3.45 16.15
CA VAL A 117 20.66 2.67 16.55
C VAL A 117 20.28 1.40 17.33
N GLY A 118 19.14 1.42 18.03
CA GLY A 118 18.58 0.24 18.70
C GLY A 118 18.14 -0.86 17.75
N ASP A 119 17.78 -0.54 16.51
CA ASP A 119 17.36 -1.51 15.50
C ASP A 119 18.55 -2.11 14.75
N ALA A 120 19.59 -1.31 14.49
CA ALA A 120 20.85 -1.79 13.93
C ALA A 120 22.03 -0.84 14.21
N PHE A 121 23.18 -1.41 14.56
CA PHE A 121 24.42 -0.66 14.77
C PHE A 121 25.00 -0.08 13.46
N TYR A 122 24.92 -0.82 12.35
CA TYR A 122 25.42 -0.38 11.04
C TYR A 122 24.38 0.49 10.30
N GLY A 123 24.81 1.67 9.83
CA GLY A 123 23.93 2.64 9.16
C GLY A 123 23.25 2.12 7.90
N VAL A 124 23.97 1.36 7.06
CA VAL A 124 23.39 0.74 5.85
C VAL A 124 22.26 -0.22 6.18
N THR A 125 22.34 -0.90 7.34
CA THR A 125 21.29 -1.80 7.81
C THR A 125 20.09 -1.02 8.31
N ARG A 126 20.30 0.07 9.05
CA ARG A 126 19.21 0.98 9.44
C ARG A 126 18.48 1.55 8.22
N LEU A 127 19.22 1.93 7.17
CA LEU A 127 18.59 2.48 5.97
C LEU A 127 17.66 1.46 5.33
N ARG A 128 18.13 0.24 5.17
CA ARG A 128 17.32 -0.88 4.67
C ARG A 128 16.06 -1.08 5.52
N LEU A 129 16.21 -1.17 6.85
CA LEU A 129 15.08 -1.31 7.78
C LEU A 129 14.09 -0.15 7.65
N ALA A 130 14.59 1.08 7.46
CA ALA A 130 13.75 2.24 7.28
C ALA A 130 12.95 2.20 5.96
N ASN A 131 13.57 1.76 4.86
CA ASN A 131 12.86 1.54 3.59
C ASN A 131 11.75 0.50 3.71
N GLU A 132 12.09 -0.67 4.25
CA GLU A 132 11.14 -1.78 4.42
C GLU A 132 9.99 -1.37 5.36
N GLY A 133 10.31 -0.68 6.45
CA GLY A 133 9.33 -0.17 7.39
C GLY A 133 8.40 0.86 6.76
N SER A 134 8.94 1.78 5.95
CA SER A 134 8.15 2.79 5.25
C SER A 134 7.19 2.16 4.23
N ALA A 135 7.68 1.20 3.44
CA ALA A 135 6.85 0.44 2.50
C ALA A 135 5.72 -0.32 3.22
N ARG A 136 6.04 -0.98 4.34
CA ARG A 136 5.04 -1.68 5.17
C ARG A 136 4.00 -0.72 5.74
N ALA A 137 4.42 0.44 6.26
CA ALA A 137 3.52 1.46 6.78
C ALA A 137 2.56 1.94 5.67
N ASN A 138 3.09 2.18 4.48
CA ASN A 138 2.30 2.59 3.32
C ASN A 138 1.23 1.56 2.93
N ILE A 139 1.61 0.27 2.85
CA ILE A 139 0.66 -0.83 2.57
C ILE A 139 -0.40 -0.95 3.68
N ASN A 140 -0.02 -0.78 4.95
CA ASN A 140 -0.96 -0.79 6.06
C ASN A 140 -1.99 0.35 5.94
N THR A 141 -1.54 1.56 5.60
CA THR A 141 -2.45 2.70 5.37
C THR A 141 -3.36 2.44 4.17
N LEU A 142 -2.87 1.86 3.08
CA LEU A 142 -3.72 1.42 1.96
C LEU A 142 -4.82 0.47 2.45
N LEU A 143 -4.48 -0.57 3.22
CA LEU A 143 -5.48 -1.51 3.74
C LEU A 143 -6.53 -0.81 4.62
N GLN A 144 -6.12 0.18 5.41
CA GLN A 144 -7.02 1.01 6.20
C GLN A 144 -7.97 1.80 5.29
N ARG A 145 -7.47 2.43 4.21
CA ARG A 145 -8.29 3.14 3.22
C ARG A 145 -9.29 2.23 2.52
N LEU A 146 -8.86 1.06 2.09
CA LEU A 146 -9.72 0.08 1.41
C LEU A 146 -10.87 -0.41 2.29
N GLY A 147 -10.66 -0.62 3.60
CA GLY A 147 -11.77 -1.04 4.46
C GLY A 147 -12.69 0.10 4.91
N GLY A 148 -12.30 1.35 4.68
CA GLY A 148 -13.19 2.51 4.76
C GLY A 148 -14.02 2.74 3.49
N LEU A 149 -13.65 2.11 2.37
CA LEU A 149 -14.32 2.27 1.09
C LEU A 149 -15.72 1.63 1.12
N LYS A 150 -16.69 2.30 0.51
CA LYS A 150 -18.03 1.78 0.24
C LYS A 150 -18.29 1.89 -1.24
N LEU A 151 -18.26 0.76 -1.93
CA LEU A 151 -18.53 0.69 -3.36
C LEU A 151 -20.02 0.46 -3.55
N GLY A 152 -20.80 1.55 -3.41
CA GLY A 152 -22.22 1.51 -3.72
C GLY A 152 -22.45 1.14 -5.18
N ALA A 153 -23.38 0.22 -5.43
CA ALA A 153 -23.90 -0.04 -6.78
C ALA A 153 -24.49 1.26 -7.34
N GLY A 154 -23.71 1.99 -8.15
CA GLY A 154 -24.12 3.22 -8.83
C GLY A 154 -24.31 4.46 -7.94
N GLN A 155 -23.26 5.26 -7.78
CA GLN A 155 -23.39 6.70 -7.53
C GLN A 155 -22.80 7.41 -8.76
N VAL A 156 -23.63 7.63 -9.79
CA VAL A 156 -24.39 8.86 -10.07
C VAL A 156 -23.48 10.09 -10.10
N SER A 157 -23.38 10.67 -11.29
CA SER A 157 -22.69 11.91 -11.64
C SER A 157 -22.75 12.98 -10.55
N LEU A 158 -21.60 13.55 -10.23
CA LEU A 158 -21.54 14.85 -9.58
C LEU A 158 -21.91 15.91 -10.62
N GLN A 159 -23.15 16.41 -10.52
CA GLN A 159 -23.53 17.70 -11.05
C GLN A 159 -23.04 18.77 -10.09
N ASN A 160 -22.23 19.70 -10.60
CA ASN A 160 -22.26 21.13 -10.29
C ASN A 160 -21.55 21.87 -11.42
#